data_AF-A0A0F3PFC5-F1
#
_entry.id   AF-A0A0F3PFC5-F1
#
_cell.length_a   1.000
_cell.length_b   1.000
_cell.length_c   1.000
_cell.angle_alpha   90.00
_cell.angle_beta   90.00
_cell.angle_gamma   90.00
#
_symmetry.space_group_name_H-M   'P 1'
#
loop_
_entity.id
_entity.type
_entity.pdbx_description
1 polymer ?
#
loop_
_entity_poly.entity_id
_entity_poly.type
_entity_poly.pdbx_seq_one_letter_code
_entity_poly.pdbx_strand_id
1 'polypeptide(L)'
;MNINEQVPDLGQNKRSIVDIKVRDNFGNIYIVEMQNGYADAFLARVQFYSCIAFSSQLKRGKEYADLAPVVMVVITSGFQALSEGKECISYPSSY
;
A
#
# COMPACT_ATOMS: atom_id res chain seq x y z
N MET A 1 18.26 -10.38 18.17
CA MET A 1 17.40 -10.13 16.99
C MET A 1 17.08 -8.65 17.02
N ASN A 2 17.72 -7.86 16.15
CA ASN A 2 17.60 -6.40 16.18
C ASN A 2 16.44 -6.02 15.26
N ILE A 3 15.28 -5.71 15.83
CA ILE A 3 14.12 -5.16 15.11
C ILE A 3 14.42 -3.69 14.83
N ASN A 4 15.28 -3.45 13.84
CA ASN A 4 15.44 -2.13 13.27
C ASN A 4 14.23 -1.89 12.37
N GLU A 5 13.34 -1.03 12.85
CA GLU A 5 12.24 -0.44 12.08
C GLU A 5 12.81 0.14 10.78
N GLN A 6 12.58 -0.52 9.65
CA GLN A 6 12.99 -0.01 8.34
C GLN A 6 11.97 1.04 7.93
N VAL A 7 12.31 2.31 8.10
CA VAL A 7 11.51 3.43 7.64
C VAL A 7 11.89 3.74 6.19
N PRO A 8 11.06 3.42 5.18
CA PRO A 8 11.35 3.82 3.82
C PRO A 8 11.08 5.31 3.66
N ASP A 9 12.06 6.06 3.15
CA ASP A 9 11.88 7.45 2.75
C ASP A 9 11.10 7.50 1.44
N LEU A 10 9.85 7.96 1.52
CA LEU A 10 8.91 8.08 0.41
C LEU A 10 8.98 9.46 -0.28
N GLY A 11 9.84 10.37 0.20
CA GLY A 11 9.80 11.78 -0.17
C GLY A 11 8.58 12.51 0.44
N GLN A 12 8.66 13.85 0.49
CA GLN A 12 7.61 14.75 1.04
C GLN A 12 7.43 14.74 2.57
N ASN A 13 8.49 14.50 3.36
CA ASN A 13 8.53 14.71 4.82
C ASN A 13 7.43 14.02 5.67
N LYS A 14 6.62 13.12 5.09
CA LYS A 14 5.63 12.31 5.79
C LYS A 14 6.01 10.85 5.66
N ARG A 15 6.63 10.34 6.72
CA ARG A 15 6.94 8.92 6.89
C ARG A 15 5.62 8.15 7.02
N SER A 16 5.32 7.29 6.05
CA SER A 16 4.31 6.24 6.21
C SER A 16 5.07 5.04 6.77
N ILE A 17 4.84 4.74 8.05
CA ILE A 17 5.36 3.54 8.70
C ILE A 17 4.39 2.43 8.25
N VAL A 18 4.78 1.73 7.19
CA VAL A 18 4.14 0.48 6.78
C VAL A 18 5.05 -0.66 7.20
N ASP A 19 4.48 -1.79 7.63
CA ASP A 19 5.32 -2.91 8.12
C ASP A 19 6.29 -3.40 7.05
N ILE A 20 5.81 -3.57 5.81
CA ILE A 20 6.63 -4.03 4.68
C ILE A 20 6.24 -3.27 3.42
N LYS A 21 7.25 -2.75 2.70
CA LYS A 21 7.11 -2.28 1.32
C LYS A 21 8.21 -2.88 0.46
N VAL A 22 7.82 -3.64 -0.56
CA VAL A 22 8.75 -4.30 -1.48
C VAL A 22 8.37 -4.05 -2.93
N ARG A 23 9.37 -4.21 -3.80
CA ARG A 23 9.20 -4.18 -5.25
C ARG A 23 9.73 -5.51 -5.81
N ASP A 24 8.96 -6.16 -6.67
CA ASP A 24 9.42 -7.37 -7.34
C ASP A 24 10.31 -7.06 -8.56
N ASN A 25 10.80 -8.12 -9.23
CA ASN A 25 11.68 -7.96 -10.38
C ASN A 25 10.96 -7.38 -11.62
N PHE A 26 9.64 -7.36 -11.65
CA PHE A 26 8.82 -6.76 -12.72
C PHE A 26 8.42 -5.31 -12.41
N GLY A 27 8.77 -4.80 -11.22
CA GLY A 27 8.48 -3.43 -10.80
C GLY A 27 7.17 -3.28 -10.00
N ASN A 28 6.39 -4.36 -9.85
CA ASN A 28 5.16 -4.35 -9.07
C ASN A 28 5.47 -4.01 -7.61
N ILE A 29 4.62 -3.21 -6.99
CA ILE A 29 4.82 -2.75 -5.61
C ILE A 29 3.85 -3.51 -4.71
N TYR A 30 4.39 -4.10 -3.65
CA TYR A 30 3.61 -4.76 -2.61
C TYR A 30 3.80 -4.01 -1.31
N ILE A 31 2.69 -3.68 -0.65
CA ILE A 31 2.67 -3.08 0.68
C ILE A 31 1.91 -4.03 1.59
N VAL A 32 2.52 -4.46 2.69
CA VAL A 32 1.90 -5.33 3.69
C VAL A 32 1.74 -4.54 4.97
N GLU A 33 0.53 -4.57 5.52
CA GLU A 33 0.18 -3.99 6.82
C GLU A 33 -0.52 -5.03 7.69
N MET A 34 -0.08 -5.12 8.93
CA MET A 34 -0.63 -6.00 9.95
C MET A 34 -1.27 -5.18 11.07
N GLN A 35 -2.48 -5.55 11.49
CA GLN A 35 -3.11 -4.92 12.66
C GLN A 35 -3.81 -5.90 13.58
N ASN A 36 -3.64 -5.66 14.88
CA ASN A 36 -4.28 -6.42 15.94
C ASN A 36 -5.42 -5.59 16.53
N GLY A 37 -6.66 -5.94 16.18
CA GLY A 37 -7.86 -5.16 16.50
C GLY A 37 -8.16 -4.05 15.49
N TYR A 38 -9.37 -3.49 15.62
CA TYR A 38 -9.84 -2.42 14.76
C TYR A 38 -9.30 -1.06 15.22
N ALA A 39 -8.90 -0.22 14.26
CA ALA A 39 -8.64 1.20 14.49
C ALA A 39 -9.47 2.01 13.49
N ASP A 40 -10.19 3.02 13.99
CA ASP A 40 -11.23 3.77 13.24
C ASP A 40 -10.77 4.32 11.88
N ALA A 41 -9.47 4.62 11.73
CA ALA A 41 -8.90 5.17 10.50
C ALA A 41 -8.04 4.17 9.70
N PHE A 42 -8.00 2.89 10.07
CA PHE A 42 -7.09 1.92 9.47
C PHE A 42 -7.32 1.73 7.97
N LEU A 43 -8.54 1.40 7.56
CA LEU A 43 -8.86 1.18 6.15
C LEU A 43 -8.63 2.45 5.31
N ALA A 44 -8.95 3.62 5.86
CA ALA A 44 -8.69 4.90 5.21
C ALA A 44 -7.18 5.13 5.01
N ARG A 45 -6.32 4.79 5.99
CA ARG A 45 -4.86 4.87 5.85
C ARG A 45 -4.34 3.90 4.80
N VAL A 46 -4.78 2.64 4.85
CA VAL A 46 -4.42 1.59 3.89
C VAL A 46 -4.73 2.04 2.45
N GLN A 47 -5.93 2.55 2.23
CA GLN A 47 -6.34 3.06 0.92
C GLN A 47 -5.51 4.28 0.51
N PHE A 48 -5.31 5.24 1.41
CA PHE A 48 -4.49 6.42 1.15
C PHE A 48 -3.05 6.07 0.77
N TYR A 49 -2.41 5.17 1.51
CA TYR A 49 -1.04 4.72 1.22
C TYR A 49 -0.93 4.00 -0.12
N SER A 50 -1.93 3.18 -0.47
CA SER A 50 -2.00 2.52 -1.77
C SER A 50 -2.05 3.55 -2.92
N CYS A 51 -2.92 4.57 -2.79
CA CYS A 51 -3.05 5.64 -3.78
C CYS A 51 -1.78 6.50 -3.91
N ILE A 52 -1.15 6.83 -2.78
CA ILE A 52 0.11 7.59 -2.78
C ILE A 52 1.24 6.77 -3.39
N ALA A 53 1.36 5.48 -3.05
CA ALA A 53 2.35 4.59 -3.64
C ALA A 53 2.15 4.43 -5.15
N PHE A 54 0.89 4.42 -5.61
CA PHE A 54 0.57 4.33 -7.04
C PHE A 54 0.95 5.63 -7.77
N SER A 55 0.42 6.77 -7.32
CA SER A 55 0.61 8.07 -7.97
C SER A 55 2.03 8.60 -7.90
N SER A 56 2.78 8.29 -6.83
CA SER A 56 4.20 8.72 -6.68
C SER A 56 5.17 8.05 -7.66
N GLN A 57 4.74 7.02 -8.39
CA GLN A 57 5.55 6.42 -9.45
C GLN A 57 5.75 7.37 -10.63
N LEU A 58 4.74 8.21 -10.93
CA LEU A 58 4.80 9.16 -12.03
C LEU A 58 5.73 10.32 -11.68
N LYS A 59 6.81 10.41 -12.46
CA LYS A 59 7.69 11.58 -12.49
C LYS A 59 7.35 12.42 -13.71
N ARG A 60 7.66 13.72 -13.67
CA ARG A 60 7.43 14.64 -14.79
C ARG A 60 8.04 14.06 -16.08
N GLY A 61 7.22 13.93 -17.13
CA GLY A 61 7.63 13.38 -18.43
C GLY A 61 7.55 11.86 -18.55
N LYS A 62 6.91 11.16 -17.61
CA LYS A 62 6.59 9.72 -17.72
C LYS A 62 5.15 9.49 -18.16
N GLU A 63 4.95 8.43 -18.95
CA GLU A 63 3.65 8.02 -19.46
C GLU A 63 2.88 7.20 -18.42
N TYR A 64 1.55 7.23 -18.46
CA TYR A 64 0.71 6.40 -17.58
C TYR A 64 0.91 4.89 -17.82
N ALA A 65 1.30 4.50 -19.04
CA ALA A 65 1.63 3.11 -19.38
C ALA A 65 2.84 2.56 -18.61
N ASP A 66 3.68 3.42 -18.03
CA ASP A 66 4.84 3.02 -17.23
C ASP A 66 4.48 2.71 -15.76
N LEU A 67 3.22 2.87 -15.36
CA LEU A 67 2.77 2.62 -13.98
C LEU A 67 2.75 1.13 -13.67
N ALA A 68 3.54 0.72 -12.70
CA ALA A 68 3.45 -0.63 -12.15
C ALA A 68 2.24 -0.72 -11.19
N PRO A 69 1.57 -1.89 -11.12
CA PRO A 69 0.50 -2.11 -10.16
C PRO A 69 1.03 -2.00 -8.71
N VAL A 70 0.13 -1.54 -7.84
CA VAL A 70 0.33 -1.53 -6.39
C VAL A 70 -0.67 -2.50 -5.76
N VAL A 71 -0.16 -3.47 -5.01
CA VAL A 71 -0.95 -4.46 -4.28
C VAL A 71 -0.81 -4.20 -2.78
N MET A 72 -1.95 -3.95 -2.14
CA MET A 72 -2.04 -3.74 -0.70
C MET A 72 -2.54 -5.01 -0.02
N VAL A 73 -1.69 -5.61 0.82
CA VAL A 73 -2.01 -6.80 1.59
C VAL A 73 -2.28 -6.39 3.03
N VAL A 74 -3.48 -6.69 3.51
CA VAL A 74 -3.94 -6.31 4.84
C VAL A 74 -4.19 -7.58 5.63
N ILE A 75 -3.46 -7.75 6.73
CA ILE A 75 -3.58 -8.88 7.64
C ILE A 75 -4.14 -8.36 8.96
N THR A 76 -5.35 -8.78 9.32
CA THR A 76 -6.06 -8.25 10.49
C THR A 76 -6.55 -9.34 11.41
N SER A 77 -6.51 -9.06 12.71
CA SER A 77 -7.15 -9.88 13.75
C SER A 77 -8.26 -9.07 14.43
N GLY A 78 -9.38 -9.72 14.75
CA GLY A 78 -10.46 -9.12 15.53
C GLY A 78 -11.43 -8.20 14.76
N PHE A 79 -11.24 -8.03 13.45
CA PHE A 79 -12.24 -7.41 12.57
C PHE A 79 -12.09 -7.87 11.12
N GLN A 80 -13.18 -7.77 10.36
CA GLN A 80 -13.20 -8.03 8.93
C GLN A 80 -13.07 -6.73 8.15
N ALA A 81 -12.03 -6.62 7.32
CA ALA A 81 -11.73 -5.40 6.56
C ALA A 81 -12.67 -5.18 5.37
N LEU A 82 -13.20 -6.26 4.78
CA LEU A 82 -14.06 -6.23 3.60
C LEU A 82 -15.45 -6.77 3.94
N SER A 83 -16.49 -6.32 3.23
CA SER A 83 -17.82 -6.90 3.36
C SER A 83 -17.83 -8.38 3.00
N GLU A 84 -18.74 -9.15 3.59
CA GLU A 84 -18.93 -10.57 3.28
C GLU A 84 -19.08 -10.80 1.77
N GLY A 85 -18.42 -11.84 1.27
CA GLY A 85 -18.39 -12.17 -0.17
C GLY A 85 -17.47 -11.31 -1.04
N LYS A 86 -16.73 -10.32 -0.49
CA LYS A 86 -15.68 -9.59 -1.23
C LYS A 86 -14.29 -10.09 -0.86
N GLU A 87 -13.56 -10.61 -1.84
CA GLU A 87 -12.18 -11.09 -1.69
C GLU A 87 -11.15 -9.95 -1.81
N CYS A 88 -11.41 -8.95 -2.66
CA CYS A 88 -10.51 -7.82 -2.86
C CYS A 88 -11.26 -6.56 -3.33
N ILE A 89 -10.56 -5.42 -3.26
CA ILE A 89 -10.95 -4.16 -3.91
C ILE A 89 -9.90 -3.87 -4.97
N SER A 90 -10.34 -3.72 -6.22
CA SER A 90 -9.46 -3.36 -7.34
C SER A 90 -9.94 -2.05 -7.96
N TYR A 91 -9.01 -1.14 -8.22
CA TYR A 91 -9.24 0.10 -8.95
C TYR A 91 -8.64 -0.07 -10.34
N PRO A 92 -9.45 -0.31 -11.38
CA PRO A 92 -8.93 -0.54 -12.72
C PRO A 92 -8.22 0.71 -13.23
N SER A 93 -7.04 0.50 -13.77
CA SER A 93 -6.28 1.51 -14.50
C SER A 93 -6.78 1.52 -15.94
N SER A 94 -7.80 2.33 -16.24
CA SER A 94 -8.31 2.50 -17.60
C SER A 94 -7.38 3.45 -18.36
N TYR A 95 -6.31 2.94 -18.97
CA TYR A 95 -5.49 3.69 -19.92
C TYR A 95 -5.32 2.89 -21.20
#